data_AF-A0A2M9QBG6-F1
#
_entry.id   AF-A0A2M9QBG6-F1
#
_cell.length_a   1.000
_cell.length_b   1.000
_cell.length_c   1.000
_cell.angle_alpha   90.00
_cell.angle_beta   90.00
_cell.angle_gamma   90.00
#
_symmetry.space_group_name_H-M   'P 1'
#
loop_
_entity.id
_entity.type
_entity.pdbx_description
1 polymer ?
#
loop_
_entity_poly.entity_id
_entity_poly.type
_entity_poly.pdbx_seq_one_letter_code
_entity_poly.pdbx_strand_id
1 'polypeptide(L)' 'MRQLIEVENPMVLGTIEPVNNVPTFHYVEMKRDFRDVYGSLIVFNDDYMEFSNGDIVHMDNIHTYLEDHYNAAFCTKK' A
#
# COMPACT_ATOMS: atom_id res chain seq x y z
N MET A 1 -29.35 -11.14 -34.82
CA MET A 1 -29.21 -11.79 -33.51
C MET A 1 -27.91 -12.59 -33.55
N ARG A 2 -26.87 -12.18 -32.81
CA ARG A 2 -25.60 -12.91 -32.77
C ARG A 2 -25.71 -13.96 -31.66
N GLN A 3 -25.69 -15.23 -32.04
CA GLN A 3 -25.59 -16.35 -31.10
C GLN A 3 -24.22 -16.28 -30.42
N LEU A 4 -24.22 -16.10 -29.10
CA LEU A 4 -23.03 -16.25 -28.26
C LEU A 4 -22.72 -17.75 -28.19
N ILE A 5 -21.60 -18.15 -28.77
CA ILE A 5 -21.06 -19.50 -28.63
C ILE A 5 -20.43 -19.58 -27.25
N GLU A 6 -20.99 -20.43 -26.38
CA GLU A 6 -20.39 -20.78 -25.10
C GLU A 6 -19.16 -21.65 -25.37
N VAL A 7 -17.97 -21.10 -25.13
CA VAL A 7 -16.72 -21.84 -25.19
C VAL A 7 -16.47 -22.40 -23.79
N GLU A 8 -16.59 -23.72 -23.63
CA GLU A 8 -16.20 -24.41 -22.39
C GLU A 8 -14.71 -24.19 -22.15
N ASN A 9 -14.39 -23.41 -21.12
CA ASN A 9 -13.03 -23.10 -20.70
C ASN A 9 -12.53 -24.28 -19.82
N PRO A 10 -11.59 -25.13 -20.29
CA PRO A 10 -11.27 -26.41 -19.65
C PRO A 10 -10.34 -26.31 -18.45
N MET A 11 -10.02 -25.10 -17.96
CA MET A 11 -9.28 -24.94 -16.71
C MET A 11 -10.24 -24.88 -15.53
N VAL A 12 -10.24 -25.93 -14.72
CA VAL A 12 -10.90 -25.98 -13.41
C VAL A 12 -10.37 -24.84 -12.55
N LEU A 13 -11.12 -23.74 -12.48
CA LEU A 13 -10.97 -22.76 -11.42
C LEU A 13 -11.46 -23.46 -10.16
N GLY A 14 -10.53 -23.88 -9.30
CA GLY A 14 -10.87 -24.42 -7.99
C GLY A 14 -11.88 -23.50 -7.33
N THR A 15 -13.07 -24.03 -7.02
CA THR A 15 -14.10 -23.28 -6.30
C THR A 15 -13.54 -22.93 -4.93
N ILE A 16 -13.23 -21.66 -4.70
CA ILE A 16 -12.93 -21.16 -3.37
C ILE A 16 -14.25 -21.23 -2.61
N GLU A 17 -14.46 -22.33 -1.88
CA GLU A 17 -15.57 -22.40 -0.93
C GLU A 17 -15.40 -21.25 0.07
N PRO A 18 -16.45 -20.47 0.35
CA PRO A 18 -16.40 -19.43 1.37
C PRO A 18 -16.35 -20.12 2.75
N VAL A 19 -15.17 -20.56 3.16
CA VAL A 19 -14.94 -21.02 4.53
C VAL A 19 -14.99 -19.77 5.41
N ASN A 20 -16.09 -19.66 6.17
CA ASN A 20 -16.47 -18.57 7.08
C ASN A 20 -17.10 -17.34 6.42
N ASN A 21 -18.45 -17.34 6.42
CA ASN A 21 -19.36 -16.26 6.03
C ASN A 21 -19.29 -14.98 6.91
N VAL A 22 -18.23 -14.82 7.70
CA VAL A 22 -17.90 -13.55 8.34
C VAL A 22 -16.40 -13.36 8.13
N PRO A 23 -15.99 -12.63 7.10
CA PRO A 23 -14.66 -12.07 7.13
C PRO A 23 -14.65 -11.13 8.33
N THR A 24 -13.97 -11.50 9.41
CA THR A 24 -13.59 -10.54 10.45
C THR A 24 -12.48 -9.63 9.92
N PHE A 25 -12.57 -9.20 8.67
CA PHE A 25 -11.86 -8.00 8.22
C PHE A 25 -12.53 -6.87 8.99
N HIS A 26 -11.93 -6.53 10.13
CA HIS A 26 -12.00 -5.15 10.59
C HIS A 26 -11.36 -4.36 9.45
N TYR A 27 -12.18 -3.90 8.51
CA TYR A 27 -11.82 -2.78 7.67
C TYR A 27 -11.46 -1.70 8.66
N VAL A 28 -10.16 -1.52 8.88
CA VAL A 28 -9.66 -0.31 9.50
C VAL A 28 -10.22 0.77 8.61
N GLU A 29 -11.22 1.47 9.11
CA GLU A 29 -11.83 2.62 8.47
C GLU A 29 -10.79 3.75 8.49
N MET A 30 -9.65 3.54 7.82
CA MET A 30 -8.71 4.58 7.47
C MET A 30 -9.39 5.37 6.34
N LYS A 31 -10.37 6.19 6.72
CA LYS A 31 -11.15 7.10 5.86
C LYS A 31 -10.29 8.15 5.13
N ARG A 32 -8.97 8.04 5.25
CA ARG A 32 -7.94 8.79 4.53
C ARG A 32 -6.84 7.79 4.26
N ASP A 33 -6.55 7.53 3.00
CA ASP A 33 -5.32 6.83 2.62
C ASP A 33 -4.16 7.60 3.28
N PHE A 34 -3.58 7.03 4.34
CA PHE A 34 -2.45 7.64 5.02
C PHE A 34 -1.22 7.36 4.17
N ARG A 35 -0.89 8.33 3.32
CA ARG A 35 0.19 8.23 2.35
C ARG A 35 1.29 9.22 2.70
N ASP A 36 2.51 8.77 2.44
CA ASP A 36 3.70 9.60 2.41
C ASP A 36 3.56 10.70 1.33
N VAL A 37 4.33 11.78 1.45
CA VAL A 37 4.60 12.77 0.39
C VAL A 37 4.95 12.10 -0.95
N TYR A 38 5.63 10.96 -0.92
CA TYR A 38 5.97 10.17 -2.11
C TYR A 38 4.85 9.25 -2.62
N GLY A 39 3.68 9.25 -1.98
CA GLY A 39 2.53 8.41 -2.34
C GLY A 39 2.59 6.97 -1.83
N SER A 40 3.64 6.59 -1.09
CA SER A 40 3.74 5.31 -0.38
C SER A 40 2.65 5.19 0.68
N LEU A 41 1.97 4.04 0.74
CA LEU A 41 0.99 3.76 1.79
C LEU A 41 1.72 3.47 3.10
N ILE A 42 1.35 4.17 4.17
CA ILE A 42 1.84 3.93 5.52
C ILE A 42 0.76 3.11 6.24
N VAL A 43 1.08 1.87 6.57
CA VAL A 43 0.20 0.94 7.29
C VAL A 43 0.36 1.15 8.80
N PHE A 44 -0.59 0.66 9.60
CA PHE A 44 -0.61 0.82 11.06
C PHE A 44 0.69 0.42 11.78
N ASN A 45 1.49 -0.48 11.20
CA ASN A 45 2.73 -0.98 11.81
C ASN A 45 4.00 -0.41 11.15
N ASP A 46 3.85 0.57 10.27
CA ASP A 46 4.96 1.20 9.58
C ASP A 46 5.48 2.39 10.41
N ASP A 47 6.80 2.54 10.42
CA ASP A 47 7.45 3.69 11.04
C ASP A 47 7.41 4.89 10.09
N TYR A 48 6.94 6.03 10.57
CA TYR A 48 6.87 7.28 9.81
C TYR A 48 7.32 8.48 10.65
N MET A 49 7.65 9.58 9.98
CA MET A 49 8.02 10.86 10.59
C MET A 49 7.10 11.97 10.10
N GLU A 50 6.59 12.78 11.02
CA GLU A 50 5.85 14.01 10.71
C GLU A 50 6.78 15.22 10.90
N PHE A 51 6.91 16.03 9.86
CA PHE A 51 7.72 17.24 9.85
C PHE A 51 6.88 18.48 10.18
N SER A 52 7.53 19.58 10.61
CA SER A 52 6.85 20.82 11.02
C SER A 52 6.11 21.54 9.88
N ASN A 53 6.36 21.16 8.63
CA ASN A 53 5.64 21.61 7.45
C ASN A 53 4.34 20.81 7.18
N GLY A 54 4.06 19.78 7.98
CA GLY A 54 2.91 18.88 7.80
C GLY A 54 3.17 17.72 6.84
N ASP A 55 4.42 17.55 6.39
CA ASP A 55 4.82 16.43 5.55
C ASP A 55 4.97 15.17 6.39
N ILE A 56 4.42 14.08 5.87
CA ILE A 56 4.45 12.76 6.49
C ILE A 56 5.32 11.90 5.59
N VAL A 57 6.39 11.36 6.15
CA VAL A 57 7.37 10.58 5.39
C VAL A 57 7.52 9.19 6.00
N HIS A 58 7.36 8.16 5.17
CA HIS A 58 7.62 6.79 5.58
C HIS A 58 9.13 6.64 5.84
N MET A 59 9.53 5.92 6.89
CA MET A 59 10.96 5.85 7.27
C MET A 59 11.84 5.28 6.17
N ASP A 60 11.35 4.36 5.35
CA ASP A 60 12.08 3.88 4.17
C ASP A 60 12.45 5.01 3.18
N ASN A 61 11.63 6.07 3.09
CA ASN A 61 11.84 7.20 2.18
C ASN A 61 12.51 8.41 2.86
N ILE A 62 12.83 8.32 4.15
CA ILE A 62 13.39 9.44 4.91
C ILE A 62 14.72 9.93 4.32
N HIS A 63 15.50 9.02 3.74
CA HIS A 63 16.78 9.35 3.13
C HIS A 63 16.60 10.32 1.95
N THR A 64 15.71 9.99 1.01
CA THR A 64 15.36 10.85 -0.12
C THR A 64 14.82 12.20 0.35
N TYR A 65 13.95 12.18 1.35
CA TYR A 65 13.38 13.42 1.89
C TYR A 65 14.44 14.33 2.53
N LEU A 66 15.38 13.77 3.28
CA LEU A 66 16.47 14.54 3.89
C LEU A 66 17.48 15.05 2.86
N GLU A 67 17.73 14.29 1.80
CA GLU A 67 18.56 14.74 0.67
C GLU A 67 17.90 15.92 -0.06
N ASP A 68 16.61 15.81 -0.40
CA ASP A 68 15.88 16.82 -1.18
C ASP A 68 15.59 18.11 -0.39
N HIS A 69 15.19 18.00 0.88
CA HIS A 69 14.70 19.15 1.67
C HIS A 69 15.76 19.76 2.57
N TYR A 70 16.76 18.98 2.99
CA TYR A 70 17.77 19.41 3.95
C TYR A 70 19.20 19.31 3.41
N ASN A 71 19.37 18.93 2.14
CA ASN A 71 20.67 18.78 1.48
C ASN A 71 21.62 17.87 2.30
N ALA A 72 21.03 16.91 3.01
CA ALA A 72 21.77 15.97 3.83
C ALA A 72 22.56 15.02 2.92
N ALA A 73 23.75 14.60 3.35
CA ALA A 73 24.51 13.57 2.66
C ALA A 73 24.49 12.30 3.51
N PHE A 74 23.92 11.21 2.98
CA PHE A 74 23.95 9.92 3.66
C PHE A 74 25.36 9.32 3.60
N CYS A 75 26.12 9.50 4.69
CA CYS A 75 27.45 8.92 4.83
C CYS A 75 27.35 7.48 5.34
N THR A 76 27.17 6.50 4.45
CA THR A 76 27.44 5.10 4.82
C THR A 76 28.94 4.95 5.02
N LYS A 77 29.40 4.62 6.23
CA LYS A 77 30.80 4.22 6.46
C LYS A 77 31.10 3.02 5.55
N LYS A 78 32.00 3.23 4.60
CA LYS A 78 32.58 2.18 3.76
C LYS A 78 33.48 1.25 4.58
#